data_AF-A0A1F9S928-F1
#
_entry.id   AF-A0A1F9S928-F1
#
_cell.length_a   1.000
_cell.length_b   1.000
_cell.length_c   1.000
_cell.angle_alpha   90.00
_cell.angle_beta   90.00
_cell.angle_gamma   90.00
#
_symmetry.space_group_name_H-M   'P 1'
#
loop_
_entity.id
_entity.type
_entity.pdbx_description
1 polymer ?
#
loop_
_entity_poly.entity_id
_entity_poly.type
_entity_poly.pdbx_seq_one_letter_code
_entity_poly.pdbx_strand_id
1 'polypeptide(L)'
;MKKKNDKYNPDAELAKGADLTAESYDKTQGVAVPAGKVTVGGKAGVVEFTGEAFGREGAGIDGTMSLWLSIFRYMRPDGTVNHVAGWNIMLALKAGQNALETAKGFEAYINAATRPYRAKASGGKDKALLQIVYREKK
;
A
#
# COMPACT_ATOMS: atom_id res chain seq x y z
N MET A 1 26.07 -11.88 -27.20
CA MET A 1 25.90 -10.74 -26.27
C MET A 1 24.52 -10.14 -26.50
N LYS A 2 23.63 -10.14 -25.50
CA LYS A 2 22.32 -9.47 -25.61
C LYS A 2 22.58 -7.98 -25.83
N LYS A 3 22.03 -7.40 -26.91
CA LYS A 3 22.10 -5.97 -27.20
C LYS A 3 21.66 -5.20 -25.96
N LYS A 4 22.52 -4.31 -25.42
CA LYS A 4 22.08 -3.31 -24.45
C LYS A 4 20.95 -2.53 -25.13
N ASN A 5 19.76 -2.60 -24.55
CA ASN A 5 18.63 -1.84 -25.04
C ASN A 5 18.89 -0.39 -24.64
N ASP A 6 19.30 0.47 -25.58
CA ASP A 6 19.61 1.89 -25.32
C ASP A 6 18.42 2.67 -24.72
N LYS A 7 17.23 2.07 -24.68
CA LYS A 7 16.01 2.60 -24.05
C LYS A 7 15.86 2.25 -22.56
N TYR A 8 16.63 1.31 -22.02
CA TYR A 8 16.50 0.88 -20.62
C TYR A 8 17.47 1.67 -19.71
N ASN A 9 16.91 2.46 -18.80
CA ASN A 9 17.65 3.13 -17.73
C ASN A 9 17.24 2.52 -16.37
N PRO A 10 18.10 1.72 -15.72
CA PRO A 10 17.75 1.03 -14.48
C PRO A 10 17.32 1.97 -13.37
N ASP A 11 17.99 3.10 -13.17
CA ASP A 11 17.67 4.03 -12.08
C ASP A 11 16.29 4.67 -12.29
N ALA A 12 15.99 5.03 -13.54
CA ALA A 12 14.68 5.56 -13.90
C ALA A 12 13.57 4.52 -13.69
N GLU A 13 13.79 3.26 -14.08
CA GLU A 13 12.80 2.19 -13.93
C GLU A 13 12.61 1.77 -12.46
N LEU A 14 13.67 1.72 -11.65
CA LEU A 14 13.59 1.41 -10.22
C LEU A 14 12.95 2.53 -9.39
N ALA A 15 12.98 3.77 -9.87
CA ALA A 15 12.30 4.91 -9.25
C ALA A 15 10.78 4.95 -9.55
N LYS A 16 10.31 4.21 -10.57
CA LYS A 16 8.87 4.06 -10.84
C LYS A 16 8.22 3.18 -9.77
N GLY A 17 6.91 3.31 -9.66
CA GLY A 17 6.15 2.68 -8.60
C GLY A 17 4.74 3.21 -8.52
N ALA A 18 3.97 2.66 -7.58
CA ALA A 18 2.64 3.14 -7.27
C ALA A 18 2.72 4.31 -6.30
N ASP A 19 1.93 5.34 -6.56
CA ASP A 19 1.61 6.34 -5.55
C ASP A 19 0.63 5.71 -4.56
N LEU A 20 0.88 5.95 -3.28
CA LEU A 20 0.12 5.44 -2.15
C LEU A 20 -0.70 6.58 -1.56
N THR A 21 -2.01 6.40 -1.51
CA THR A 21 -2.91 7.30 -0.79
C THR A 21 -3.75 6.51 0.20
N ALA A 22 -4.26 7.21 1.21
CA ALA A 22 -5.09 6.61 2.24
C ALA A 22 -6.20 7.59 2.63
N GLU A 23 -7.38 7.07 2.94
CA GLU A 23 -8.52 7.85 3.38
C GLU A 23 -9.27 7.10 4.48
N SER A 24 -9.67 7.82 5.52
CA SER A 24 -10.52 7.29 6.59
C SER A 24 -11.92 7.83 6.44
N TYR A 25 -12.89 6.92 6.37
CA TYR A 25 -14.32 7.21 6.46
C TYR A 25 -14.86 6.90 7.86
N ASP A 26 -13.97 6.53 8.79
CA ASP A 26 -14.20 6.58 10.22
C ASP A 26 -13.57 7.87 10.76
N LYS A 27 -14.40 8.83 11.14
CA LYS A 27 -13.93 10.15 11.61
C LYS A 27 -13.17 10.10 12.93
N THR A 28 -13.18 8.97 13.63
CA THR A 28 -12.53 8.80 14.94
C THR A 28 -11.14 8.16 14.85
N GLN A 29 -10.87 7.39 13.79
CA GLN A 29 -9.54 6.85 13.52
C GLN A 29 -8.85 7.62 12.38
N GLY A 30 -7.69 8.20 12.70
CA GLY A 30 -6.90 9.01 11.76
C GLY A 30 -6.01 8.17 10.85
N VAL A 31 -5.70 8.73 9.68
CA VAL A 31 -4.75 8.15 8.73
C VAL A 31 -3.88 9.22 8.08
N ALA A 32 -2.60 8.92 7.87
CA ALA A 32 -1.65 9.77 7.16
C ALA A 32 -0.71 8.93 6.29
N VAL A 33 -0.12 9.54 5.26
CA VAL A 33 0.82 8.85 4.35
C VAL A 33 2.18 9.55 4.38
N PRO A 34 3.04 9.27 5.38
CA PRO A 34 4.37 9.88 5.49
C PRO A 34 5.32 9.52 4.33
N ALA A 35 5.10 8.38 3.66
CA ALA A 35 5.83 8.03 2.44
C ALA A 35 4.86 7.54 1.36
N GLY A 36 4.52 8.44 0.43
CA GLY A 36 3.45 8.23 -0.56
C GLY A 36 3.84 7.46 -1.82
N LYS A 37 4.96 6.72 -1.86
CA LYS A 37 5.38 6.01 -3.07
C LYS A 37 6.02 4.66 -2.77
N VAL A 38 5.50 3.61 -3.40
CA VAL A 38 6.02 2.23 -3.34
C VAL A 38 6.76 1.94 -4.64
N THR A 39 8.09 1.93 -4.63
CA THR A 39 8.89 1.80 -5.87
C THR A 39 9.29 0.37 -6.19
N VAL A 40 9.54 0.11 -7.49
CA VAL A 40 10.08 -1.18 -7.98
C VAL A 40 11.45 -1.46 -7.36
N GLY A 41 12.25 -0.41 -7.15
CA GLY A 41 13.54 -0.47 -6.46
C GLY A 41 13.48 -0.77 -4.96
N GLY A 42 12.29 -1.06 -4.41
CA GLY A 42 12.12 -1.52 -3.04
C GLY A 42 12.00 -0.41 -2.00
N LYS A 43 11.85 0.87 -2.41
CA LYS A 43 11.47 1.92 -1.46
C LYS A 43 10.02 1.68 -1.03
N ALA A 44 9.81 1.58 0.27
CA ALA A 44 8.50 1.32 0.84
C ALA A 44 7.64 2.58 0.84
N GLY A 45 6.35 2.40 0.55
CA GLY A 45 5.33 3.35 0.98
C GLY A 45 4.99 3.09 2.45
N VAL A 46 4.62 4.14 3.18
CA VAL A 46 4.30 4.05 4.60
C VAL A 46 2.99 4.78 4.86
N VAL A 47 2.07 4.07 5.50
CA VAL A 47 0.82 4.62 6.05
C VAL A 47 0.93 4.62 7.56
N GLU A 48 0.44 5.68 8.18
CA GLU A 48 0.28 5.81 9.62
C GLU A 48 -1.21 5.80 9.97
N PHE A 49 -1.57 5.03 10.98
CA PHE A 49 -2.90 5.00 11.58
C PHE A 49 -2.81 5.49 13.02
N THR A 50 -3.83 6.24 13.46
CA THR A 50 -3.87 6.79 14.82
C THR A 50 -5.25 6.69 15.43
N GLY A 51 -5.32 6.46 16.75
CA GLY A 51 -6.57 6.44 17.50
C GLY A 51 -7.36 5.14 17.36
N GLU A 52 -8.59 5.20 17.83
CA GLU A 52 -9.52 4.09 17.95
C GLU A 52 -10.72 4.31 17.03
N ALA A 53 -11.17 3.26 16.36
CA ALA A 53 -12.30 3.32 15.45
C ALA A 53 -13.64 3.26 16.19
N PHE A 54 -14.58 4.11 15.78
CA PHE A 54 -16.00 3.99 16.10
C PHE A 54 -16.58 2.73 15.45
N GLY A 55 -16.11 2.41 14.24
CA GLY A 55 -16.48 1.23 13.48
C GLY A 55 -17.68 1.43 12.57
N ARG A 56 -17.96 0.42 11.75
CA ARG A 56 -19.03 0.45 10.76
C ARG A 56 -20.39 0.07 11.36
N GLU A 57 -21.32 1.02 11.40
CA GLU A 57 -22.73 0.81 11.77
C GLU A 57 -23.63 0.77 10.52
N GLY A 58 -23.63 -0.36 9.81
CA GLY A 58 -24.59 -0.63 8.74
C GLY A 58 -24.03 -0.60 7.30
N ALA A 59 -24.93 -0.42 6.33
CA ALA A 59 -24.62 -0.50 4.90
C ALA A 59 -24.17 0.86 4.37
N GLY A 60 -22.86 1.07 4.30
CA GLY A 60 -22.27 2.30 3.76
C GLY A 60 -20.74 2.29 3.80
N ILE A 61 -20.11 3.40 3.43
CA ILE A 61 -18.65 3.57 3.53
C ILE A 61 -18.22 4.09 4.91
N ASP A 62 -19.15 4.65 5.68
CA ASP A 62 -18.88 5.15 7.03
C ASP A 62 -18.34 4.02 7.93
N GLY A 63 -17.34 4.35 8.75
CA GLY A 63 -16.64 3.37 9.58
C GLY A 63 -15.71 2.43 8.80
N THR A 64 -15.32 2.80 7.57
CA THR A 64 -14.31 2.07 6.79
C THR A 64 -13.03 2.88 6.63
N MET A 65 -11.98 2.21 6.19
CA MET A 65 -10.73 2.84 5.81
C MET A 65 -10.25 2.29 4.48
N SER A 66 -9.68 3.15 3.64
CA SER A 66 -9.17 2.77 2.33
C SER A 66 -7.69 3.10 2.15
N LEU A 67 -7.00 2.21 1.44
CA LEU A 67 -5.68 2.43 0.87
C LEU A 67 -5.79 2.28 -0.64
N TRP A 68 -5.11 3.16 -1.37
CA TRP A 68 -5.05 3.09 -2.83
C TRP A 68 -3.60 3.10 -3.31
N LEU A 69 -3.30 2.17 -4.22
CA LEU A 69 -2.04 2.10 -4.96
C LEU A 69 -2.34 2.40 -6.43
N SER A 70 -1.72 3.44 -6.97
CA SER A 70 -1.94 3.85 -8.37
C SER A 70 -1.41 2.83 -9.38
N ILE A 71 -1.95 2.89 -10.60
CA ILE A 71 -1.43 2.13 -11.74
C ILE A 71 -0.06 2.70 -12.14
N PHE A 72 0.88 1.83 -12.50
CA PHE A 72 2.15 2.26 -13.07
C PHE A 72 2.70 1.24 -14.07
N ARG A 73 3.73 1.66 -14.82
CA ARG A 73 4.44 0.81 -15.76
C ARG A 73 5.94 0.94 -15.54
N TYR A 74 6.68 -0.13 -15.79
CA TYR A 74 8.13 -0.10 -15.78
C TYR A 74 8.70 -1.09 -16.79
N MET A 75 9.90 -0.82 -17.29
CA MET A 75 10.62 -1.67 -18.22
C MET A 75 11.59 -2.58 -17.45
N ARG A 76 11.66 -3.84 -17.83
CA ARG A 76 12.63 -4.81 -17.35
C ARG A 76 13.94 -4.73 -18.14
N PRO A 77 15.06 -5.28 -17.63
CA PRO A 77 16.34 -5.30 -18.36
C PRO A 77 16.28 -5.98 -19.74
N ASP A 78 15.33 -6.88 -19.97
CA ASP A 78 15.11 -7.54 -21.26
C ASP A 78 14.29 -6.71 -22.25
N GLY A 79 13.83 -5.52 -21.87
CA GLY A 79 13.01 -4.62 -22.67
C GLY A 79 11.50 -4.84 -22.53
N THR A 80 11.05 -5.84 -21.77
CA THR A 80 9.63 -6.09 -21.50
C THR A 80 9.06 -4.94 -20.66
N VAL A 81 7.91 -4.40 -21.07
CA VAL A 81 7.17 -3.41 -20.27
C VAL A 81 6.12 -4.13 -19.44
N ASN A 82 6.25 -3.99 -18.12
CA ASN A 82 5.30 -4.50 -17.16
C ASN A 82 4.27 -3.43 -16.81
N HIS A 83 3.00 -3.84 -16.76
CA HIS A 83 1.88 -3.01 -16.36
C HIS A 83 1.33 -3.51 -15.05
N VAL A 84 1.42 -2.68 -14.01
CA VAL A 84 0.93 -3.02 -12.67
C VAL A 84 -0.38 -2.29 -12.45
N ALA A 85 -1.49 -3.04 -12.44
CA ALA A 85 -2.82 -2.48 -12.22
C ALA A 85 -2.93 -1.79 -10.85
N GLY A 86 -3.69 -0.69 -10.81
CA GLY A 86 -4.04 -0.04 -9.56
C GLY A 86 -4.82 -0.95 -8.62
N TRP A 87 -4.85 -0.58 -7.34
CA TRP A 87 -5.49 -1.39 -6.31
C TRP A 87 -6.11 -0.50 -5.22
N ASN A 88 -7.44 -0.56 -5.10
CA ASN A 88 -8.16 -0.09 -3.92
C ASN A 88 -8.28 -1.25 -2.92
N ILE A 89 -7.95 -0.97 -1.67
CA ILE A 89 -8.17 -1.86 -0.54
C ILE A 89 -9.03 -1.11 0.45
N MET A 90 -10.22 -1.61 0.73
CA MET A 90 -11.14 -1.02 1.69
C MET A 90 -11.44 -2.03 2.78
N LEU A 91 -11.29 -1.63 4.04
CA LEU A 91 -11.58 -2.45 5.21
C LEU A 91 -12.67 -1.77 6.04
N ALA A 92 -13.69 -2.55 6.41
CA ALA A 92 -14.61 -2.15 7.46
C ALA A 92 -13.94 -2.26 8.82
N LEU A 93 -13.99 -1.20 9.61
CA LEU A 93 -13.42 -1.17 10.95
C LEU A 93 -14.45 -1.68 11.95
N LYS A 94 -13.97 -2.38 12.99
CA LYS A 94 -14.79 -2.77 14.12
C LYS A 94 -14.79 -1.64 15.16
N ALA A 95 -15.87 -1.53 15.91
CA ALA A 95 -15.92 -0.65 17.06
C ALA A 95 -14.81 -1.03 18.06
N GLY A 96 -14.09 -0.02 18.55
CA GLY A 96 -12.95 -0.20 19.46
C GLY A 96 -11.66 -0.70 18.80
N GLN A 97 -11.63 -0.82 17.46
CA GLN A 97 -10.45 -1.29 16.76
C GLN A 97 -9.32 -0.25 16.85
N ASN A 98 -8.20 -0.63 17.46
CA ASN A 98 -7.08 0.28 17.64
C ASN A 98 -6.19 0.37 16.38
N ALA A 99 -5.26 1.33 16.35
CA ALA A 99 -4.44 1.61 15.18
C ALA A 99 -3.62 0.39 14.72
N LEU A 100 -3.06 -0.39 15.66
CA LEU A 100 -2.28 -1.59 15.33
C LEU A 100 -3.15 -2.69 14.73
N GLU A 101 -4.38 -2.86 15.21
CA GLU A 101 -5.32 -3.82 14.63
C GLU A 101 -5.72 -3.44 13.21
N THR A 102 -5.94 -2.14 12.94
CA THR A 102 -6.16 -1.62 11.60
C THR A 102 -4.97 -1.88 10.68
N ALA A 103 -3.74 -1.56 11.14
CA ALA A 103 -2.53 -1.84 10.38
C ALA A 103 -2.38 -3.34 10.07
N LYS A 104 -2.64 -4.22 11.04
CA LYS A 104 -2.61 -5.68 10.86
C LYS A 104 -3.71 -6.19 9.92
N GLY A 105 -4.89 -5.56 9.91
CA GLY A 105 -5.96 -5.87 8.97
C GLY A 105 -5.51 -5.65 7.53
N PHE A 106 -4.89 -4.49 7.26
CA PHE A 106 -4.32 -4.20 5.94
C PHE A 106 -3.13 -5.10 5.61
N GLU A 107 -2.25 -5.38 6.58
CA GLU A 107 -1.15 -6.31 6.38
C GLU A 107 -1.64 -7.69 5.94
N ALA A 108 -2.63 -8.24 6.64
CA ALA A 108 -3.20 -9.55 6.34
C ALA A 108 -3.85 -9.55 4.94
N TYR A 109 -4.63 -8.52 4.61
CA TYR A 109 -5.26 -8.40 3.29
C TYR A 109 -4.22 -8.32 2.17
N ILE A 110 -3.20 -7.48 2.33
CA ILE A 110 -2.15 -7.28 1.32
C ILE A 110 -1.35 -8.56 1.10
N ASN A 111 -0.95 -9.23 2.19
CA ASN A 111 -0.10 -10.40 2.12
C ASN A 111 -0.84 -11.67 1.63
N ALA A 112 -2.18 -11.72 1.79
CA ALA A 112 -3.01 -12.79 1.24
C ALA A 112 -3.26 -12.63 -0.27
N ALA A 113 -3.12 -11.43 -0.82
CA ALA A 113 -3.35 -11.18 -2.23
C ALA A 113 -2.25 -11.78 -3.13
N THR A 114 -2.62 -12.13 -4.36
CA THR A 114 -1.67 -12.61 -5.38
C THR A 114 -0.82 -11.49 -5.98
N ARG A 115 -1.14 -10.22 -5.68
CA ARG A 115 -0.42 -9.05 -6.17
C ARG A 115 1.00 -8.99 -5.61
N PRO A 116 1.95 -8.35 -6.33
CA PRO A 116 3.35 -8.24 -5.95
C PRO A 116 3.59 -7.16 -4.87
N TYR A 117 2.70 -7.01 -3.90
CA TYR A 117 2.87 -6.11 -2.78
C TYR A 117 2.99 -6.92 -1.50
N ARG A 118 3.89 -6.51 -0.60
CA ARG A 118 3.99 -7.08 0.74
C ARG A 118 3.95 -5.98 1.75
N ALA A 119 3.24 -6.22 2.83
CA ALA A 119 3.06 -5.26 3.89
C ALA A 119 3.56 -5.80 5.22
N LYS A 120 3.90 -4.89 6.13
CA LYS A 120 4.27 -5.21 7.51
C LYS A 120 3.75 -4.12 8.44
N ALA A 121 2.94 -4.50 9.42
CA ALA A 121 2.49 -3.60 10.46
C ALA A 121 3.52 -3.51 11.60
N SER A 122 3.57 -2.36 12.25
CA SER A 122 4.39 -2.09 13.43
C SER A 122 3.80 -0.96 14.26
N GLY A 123 4.27 -0.78 15.50
CA GLY A 123 3.77 0.26 16.41
C GLY A 123 2.88 -0.30 17.52
N GLY A 124 2.02 0.56 18.07
CA GLY A 124 1.18 0.28 19.23
C GLY A 124 -0.29 0.66 19.03
N LYS A 125 -1.07 0.61 20.12
CA LYS A 125 -2.53 0.81 20.08
C LYS A 125 -2.92 2.19 19.55
N ASP A 126 -2.26 3.25 20.03
CA ASP A 126 -2.65 4.62 19.68
C ASP A 126 -2.09 5.09 18.34
N LYS A 127 -1.00 4.48 17.88
CA LYS A 127 -0.29 4.83 16.65
C LYS A 127 0.43 3.61 16.08
N ALA A 128 0.14 3.31 14.82
CA ALA A 128 0.75 2.20 14.11
C ALA A 128 1.14 2.59 12.68
N LEU A 129 2.14 1.91 12.15
CA LEU A 129 2.64 2.07 10.80
C LEU A 129 2.41 0.80 10.00
N LEU A 130 2.07 0.97 8.73
CA LEU A 130 2.07 -0.08 7.72
C LEU A 130 3.06 0.28 6.63
N GLN A 131 4.12 -0.51 6.52
CA GLN A 131 5.08 -0.39 5.44
C GLN A 131 4.67 -1.32 4.31
N ILE A 132 4.60 -0.82 3.07
CA ILE A 132 4.25 -1.59 1.87
C ILE A 132 5.41 -1.53 0.89
N VAL A 133 5.87 -2.70 0.45
CA VAL A 133 6.94 -2.85 -0.55
C VAL A 133 6.42 -3.57 -1.79
N TYR A 134 6.95 -3.19 -2.96
CA TYR A 134 6.75 -3.95 -4.18
C TYR A 134 7.77 -5.09 -4.25
N ARG A 135 7.29 -6.33 -4.36
CA ARG A 135 8.09 -7.54 -4.54
C ARG A 135 7.47 -8.37 -5.66
N GLU A 136 7.91 -8.12 -6.88
CA GLU A 136 7.60 -9.02 -7.99
C GLU A 136 8.24 -10.39 -7.72
N LYS A 137 7.45 -11.46 -7.85
CA LYS A 137 8.03 -12.81 -7.87
C LYS A 137 8.91 -12.89 -9.12
N LYS A 138 10.20 -13.17 -8.90
CA LYS A 138 11.16 -13.47 -9.97
C LYS A 138 10.69 -14.64 -10.81
#